data_AF-A0A7C2QHH0-F1
#
_entry.id   AF-A0A7C2QHH0-F1
#
_cell.length_a   1.000
_cell.length_b   1.000
_cell.length_c   1.000
_cell.angle_alpha   90.00
_cell.angle_beta   90.00
_cell.angle_gamma   90.00
#
_symmetry.space_group_name_H-M   'P 1'
#
loop_
_entity.id
_entity.type
_entity.pdbx_description
1 polymer ?
#
loop_
_entity_poly.entity_id
_entity_poly.type
_entity_poly.pdbx_seq_one_letter_code
_entity_poly.pdbx_strand_id
1 'polypeptide(L)'
;MRHWMRRAIVVLVLLSVGAGSRPSATLPLPPTAAMESITPAELRSHVEFLASDELGGRYVASDSIHIAARYLASRLRSYGFRGGAADGSFFQTFDILVRRLLPDQTVLEMVTPAGRRSYAYGTDFVVFGGTGPVNLQAELIFVRFGVSLPEWGYDDYAQVEVKGKLAVALLGGLPPLERDGRALSAQDYPLQRKIEAARARGAAGLLFLRDASGAGGMRGFRGAGLTPRISIAEEDARMASAFPVLLAETRLTEDLLSALGLTSERLAASSEIPTSKPLGLTASVRIAFETHRQQAANVIGILDGADPERRNEYVLLSAHYDHLQTRDGQIYNGADDDASGTATVLEIAQAFTIGERPKRSILVIFHTAEEVGLLGSKYFVTHPTVPLNAIVANLNVDMVGRTRAPNDMNPANRELSDANTLYLIGSDKLSREL
;
A
#
# COMPACT_ATOMS: atom_id res chain seq x y z
N MET A 1 -0.61 73.49 62.75
CA MET A 1 -0.45 74.10 61.40
C MET A 1 -0.45 72.99 60.36
N ARG A 2 -1.46 73.00 59.50
CA ARG A 2 -1.54 72.61 58.08
C ARG A 2 -0.97 71.24 57.63
N HIS A 3 -1.76 70.26 57.18
CA HIS A 3 -2.41 70.14 55.86
C HIS A 3 -1.43 70.05 54.66
N TRP A 4 -1.22 68.87 54.05
CA TRP A 4 -1.83 68.48 52.76
C TRP A 4 -1.31 67.16 52.16
N MET A 5 -2.28 66.39 51.65
CA MET A 5 -2.16 65.31 50.69
C MET A 5 -1.39 65.73 49.42
N ARG A 6 -0.56 64.84 48.89
CA ARG A 6 -0.29 64.78 47.45
C ARG A 6 -0.64 63.40 46.93
N ARG A 7 -1.72 63.36 46.16
CA ARG A 7 -2.22 62.24 45.37
C ARG A 7 -1.17 61.89 44.30
N ALA A 8 -0.66 60.67 44.28
CA ALA A 8 -0.01 60.14 43.09
C ALA A 8 -1.10 59.59 42.17
N ILE A 9 -1.34 60.27 41.05
CA ILE A 9 -2.19 59.80 39.97
C ILE A 9 -1.41 58.71 39.24
N VAL A 10 -1.85 57.45 39.35
CA VAL A 10 -1.43 56.39 38.43
C VAL A 10 -2.16 56.62 37.11
N VAL A 11 -1.45 57.18 36.12
CA VAL A 11 -1.93 57.18 34.73
C VAL A 11 -1.74 55.77 34.20
N LEU A 12 -2.84 55.01 34.12
CA LEU A 12 -2.88 53.77 33.38
C LEU A 12 -2.78 54.13 31.89
N VAL A 13 -1.60 54.01 31.31
CA VAL A 13 -1.44 54.05 29.85
C VAL A 13 -2.04 52.75 29.33
N LEU A 14 -3.30 52.81 28.90
CA LEU A 14 -3.91 51.81 28.04
C LEU A 14 -3.14 51.84 26.72
N LEU A 15 -2.10 51.01 26.62
CA LEU A 15 -1.57 50.58 25.33
C LEU A 15 -2.71 49.82 24.64
N SER A 16 -3.44 50.52 23.78
CA SER A 16 -4.22 49.90 22.74
C SER A 16 -3.26 49.06 21.91
N VAL A 17 -3.21 47.76 22.20
CA VAL A 17 -2.70 46.77 21.26
C VAL A 17 -3.67 46.84 20.08
N GLY A 18 -3.37 47.73 19.15
CA GLY A 18 -3.95 47.68 17.83
C GLY A 18 -3.71 46.27 17.34
N ALA A 19 -4.79 45.56 17.05
CA ALA A 19 -4.75 44.35 16.26
C ALA A 19 -4.23 44.74 14.87
N GLY A 20 -2.93 44.98 14.77
CA GLY A 20 -2.23 45.08 13.51
C GLY A 20 -2.36 43.72 12.88
N SER A 21 -3.22 43.63 11.88
CA SER A 21 -3.18 42.59 10.87
C SER A 21 -1.71 42.44 10.47
N ARG A 22 -1.07 41.34 10.87
CA ARG A 22 0.24 40.99 10.31
C ARG A 22 0.00 40.96 8.81
N PRO A 23 0.68 41.81 7.99
CA PRO A 23 0.60 41.64 6.56
C PRO A 23 0.98 40.19 6.29
N SER A 24 0.10 39.44 5.59
CA SER A 24 0.48 38.15 5.05
C SER A 24 1.80 38.39 4.31
N ALA A 25 2.89 37.87 4.86
CA ALA A 25 4.18 37.99 4.20
C ALA A 25 4.02 37.32 2.84
N THR A 26 3.93 38.11 1.78
CA THR A 26 4.02 37.61 0.42
C THR A 26 5.38 36.96 0.33
N LEU A 27 5.39 35.63 0.25
CA LEU A 27 6.61 34.89 0.04
C LEU A 27 7.24 35.41 -1.25
N PRO A 28 8.55 35.73 -1.27
CA PRO A 28 9.20 36.16 -2.49
C PRO A 28 9.03 35.06 -3.53
N LEU A 29 8.57 35.45 -4.73
CA LEU A 29 8.50 34.52 -5.86
C LEU A 29 9.92 34.07 -6.23
N PRO A 30 10.08 32.82 -6.69
CA PRO A 30 11.36 32.37 -7.21
C PRO A 30 11.81 33.24 -8.41
N PRO A 31 13.11 33.27 -8.73
CA PRO A 31 13.61 34.03 -9.87
C PRO A 31 12.85 33.68 -11.15
N THR A 32 12.46 34.69 -11.94
CA THR A 32 11.69 34.48 -13.19
C THR A 32 12.38 33.47 -14.11
N ALA A 33 13.71 33.55 -14.25
CA ALA A 33 14.49 32.61 -15.06
C ALA A 33 14.39 31.15 -14.59
N ALA A 34 14.20 30.90 -13.28
CA ALA A 34 13.99 29.56 -12.74
C ALA A 34 12.56 29.05 -12.99
N MET A 35 11.56 29.94 -13.00
CA MET A 35 10.20 29.55 -13.39
C MET A 35 10.10 29.29 -14.90
N GLU A 36 10.73 30.15 -15.72
CA GLU A 36 10.75 30.04 -17.17
C GLU A 36 11.59 28.87 -17.69
N SER A 37 12.50 28.32 -16.87
CA SER A 37 13.25 27.11 -17.23
C SER A 37 12.41 25.84 -17.19
N ILE A 38 11.25 25.85 -16.53
CA ILE A 38 10.36 24.70 -16.49
C ILE A 38 9.51 24.76 -17.76
N THR A 39 9.90 24.00 -18.79
CA THR A 39 9.25 24.08 -20.09
C THR A 39 8.38 22.87 -20.40
N PRO A 40 7.25 23.02 -21.11
CA PRO A 40 6.46 21.88 -21.57
C PRO A 40 7.26 20.90 -22.43
N ALA A 41 8.26 21.38 -23.16
CA ALA A 41 9.11 20.54 -24.01
C ALA A 41 10.02 19.62 -23.19
N GLU A 42 10.65 20.14 -22.13
CA GLU A 42 11.51 19.33 -21.24
C GLU A 42 10.69 18.33 -20.43
N LEU A 43 9.57 18.77 -19.83
CA LEU A 43 8.60 17.88 -19.17
C LEU A 43 8.17 16.74 -20.09
N ARG A 44 7.76 17.05 -21.32
CA ARG A 44 7.37 16.06 -22.33
C ARG A 44 8.50 15.09 -22.63
N SER A 45 9.74 15.57 -22.76
CA SER A 45 10.90 14.71 -23.03
C SER A 45 11.19 13.72 -21.90
N HIS A 46 11.00 14.14 -20.64
CA HIS A 46 11.13 13.27 -19.48
C HIS A 46 10.04 12.21 -19.45
N VAL A 47 8.78 12.62 -19.65
CA VAL A 47 7.64 11.70 -19.70
C VAL A 47 7.77 10.71 -20.85
N GLU A 48 8.10 11.16 -22.06
CA GLU A 48 8.27 10.29 -23.24
C GLU A 48 9.37 9.24 -23.02
N PHE A 49 10.49 9.61 -22.41
CA PHE A 49 11.54 8.64 -22.10
C PHE A 49 11.08 7.65 -21.01
N LEU A 50 10.59 8.16 -19.88
CA LEU A 50 10.23 7.32 -18.74
C LEU A 50 9.09 6.36 -19.12
N ALA A 51 8.08 6.86 -19.84
CA ALA A 51 6.92 6.09 -20.29
C ALA A 51 7.11 5.44 -21.66
N SER A 52 8.34 5.31 -22.15
CA SER A 52 8.62 4.62 -23.42
C SER A 52 8.34 3.12 -23.36
N ASP A 53 8.00 2.53 -24.49
CA ASP A 53 7.79 1.08 -24.62
C ASP A 53 9.08 0.32 -24.31
N GLU A 54 10.24 0.90 -24.61
CA GLU A 54 11.56 0.37 -24.31
C GLU A 54 11.79 0.16 -22.80
N LEU A 55 11.11 0.93 -21.94
CA LEU A 55 11.15 0.75 -20.49
C LEU A 55 10.07 -0.19 -19.96
N GLY A 56 9.14 -0.67 -20.81
CA GLY A 56 8.25 -1.79 -20.50
C GLY A 56 7.40 -1.64 -19.22
N GLY A 57 7.15 -0.40 -18.79
CA GLY A 57 6.42 -0.06 -17.58
C GLY A 57 7.23 0.03 -16.28
N ARG A 58 8.57 -0.01 -16.36
CA ARG A 58 9.46 0.25 -15.21
C ARG A 58 9.07 -0.56 -13.95
N TYR A 59 8.72 -1.82 -14.14
CA TYR A 59 8.36 -2.68 -13.01
C TYR A 59 9.54 -2.87 -12.06
N VAL A 60 9.34 -2.76 -10.76
CA VAL A 60 10.42 -2.85 -9.76
C VAL A 60 11.29 -4.12 -9.90
N ALA A 61 10.73 -5.21 -10.40
CA ALA A 61 11.45 -6.46 -10.64
C ALA A 61 11.83 -6.70 -12.12
N SER A 62 11.96 -5.64 -12.93
CA SER A 62 12.48 -5.69 -14.31
C SER A 62 13.89 -5.12 -14.40
N ASP A 63 14.57 -5.30 -15.53
CA ASP A 63 15.84 -4.62 -15.81
C ASP A 63 15.66 -3.13 -16.11
N SER A 64 14.49 -2.75 -16.66
CA SER A 64 14.20 -1.37 -17.08
C SER A 64 14.10 -0.39 -15.91
N ILE A 65 13.76 -0.85 -14.70
CA ILE A 65 13.81 -0.02 -13.49
C ILE A 65 15.22 0.53 -13.24
N HIS A 66 16.26 -0.26 -13.51
CA HIS A 66 17.65 0.16 -13.33
C HIS A 66 18.07 1.20 -14.37
N ILE A 67 17.51 1.13 -15.58
CA ILE A 67 17.72 2.13 -16.63
C ILE A 67 17.07 3.45 -16.21
N ALA A 68 15.82 3.42 -15.74
CA ALA A 68 15.13 4.59 -15.21
C ALA A 68 15.91 5.22 -14.03
N ALA A 69 16.36 4.41 -13.07
CA ALA A 69 17.14 4.90 -11.93
C ALA A 69 18.42 5.63 -12.37
N ARG A 70 19.16 5.05 -13.34
CA ARG A 70 20.38 5.66 -13.89
C ARG A 70 20.10 6.94 -14.66
N TYR A 71 18.99 7.00 -15.39
CA TYR A 71 18.55 8.21 -16.06
C TYR A 71 18.33 9.34 -15.06
N LEU A 72 17.55 9.10 -14.00
CA LEU A 72 17.26 10.09 -12.95
C LEU A 72 18.52 10.56 -12.24
N ALA A 73 19.40 9.63 -11.85
CA ALA A 73 20.70 9.97 -11.25
C ALA A 73 21.57 10.82 -12.20
N SER A 74 21.54 10.52 -13.50
CA SER A 74 22.29 11.28 -14.51
C SER A 74 21.74 12.69 -14.70
N ARG A 75 20.42 12.87 -14.67
CA ARG A 75 19.77 14.19 -14.71
C ARG A 75 20.14 15.02 -13.49
N LEU A 76 19.94 14.48 -12.28
CA LEU A 76 20.32 15.17 -11.03
C LEU A 76 21.81 15.56 -11.02
N ARG A 77 22.70 14.63 -11.42
CA ARG A 77 24.13 14.93 -11.54
C ARG A 77 24.40 16.06 -12.54
N SER A 78 23.74 16.06 -13.69
CA SER A 78 23.90 17.12 -14.70
C SER A 78 23.43 18.49 -14.22
N TYR A 79 22.47 18.52 -13.30
CA TYR A 79 22.00 19.74 -12.63
C TYR A 79 22.92 20.19 -11.48
N GLY A 80 23.93 19.39 -11.12
CA GLY A 80 24.90 19.73 -10.08
C GLY A 80 24.54 19.22 -8.67
N PHE A 81 23.57 18.32 -8.56
CA PHE A 81 23.32 17.60 -7.31
C PHE A 81 24.47 16.62 -7.04
N ARG A 82 24.78 16.41 -5.76
CA ARG A 82 25.62 15.28 -5.32
C ARG A 82 24.74 14.10 -4.92
N GLY A 83 25.35 12.91 -4.90
CA GLY A 83 24.67 11.72 -4.39
C GLY A 83 24.30 11.87 -2.91
N GLY A 84 23.10 11.43 -2.56
CA GLY A 84 22.58 11.47 -1.19
C GLY A 84 22.53 10.11 -0.49
N ALA A 85 23.11 9.06 -1.08
CA ALA A 85 23.28 7.77 -0.41
C ALA A 85 24.50 7.78 0.53
N ALA A 86 24.57 6.80 1.43
CA ALA A 86 25.63 6.73 2.46
C ALA A 86 27.05 6.58 1.88
N ASP A 87 27.19 5.97 0.70
CA ASP A 87 28.45 5.82 -0.03
C ASP A 87 28.77 7.01 -0.96
N GLY A 88 27.95 8.07 -0.91
CA GLY A 88 28.06 9.25 -1.78
C GLY A 88 27.53 9.02 -3.20
N SER A 89 26.99 7.84 -3.50
CA SER A 89 26.28 7.58 -4.76
C SER A 89 24.87 8.17 -4.73
N PHE A 90 24.17 8.07 -5.86
CA PHE A 90 22.76 8.44 -5.95
C PHE A 90 21.83 7.29 -5.55
N PHE A 91 22.32 6.11 -5.23
CA PHE A 91 21.49 4.91 -5.10
C PHE A 91 21.44 4.44 -3.65
N GLN A 92 20.30 4.61 -3.00
CA GLN A 92 20.02 3.88 -1.76
C GLN A 92 19.46 2.51 -2.14
N THR A 93 20.33 1.51 -2.18
CA THR A 93 19.98 0.15 -2.58
C THR A 93 19.47 -0.68 -1.42
N PHE A 94 18.49 -1.55 -1.69
CA PHE A 94 17.99 -2.53 -0.74
C PHE A 94 17.53 -3.80 -1.46
N ASP A 95 17.50 -4.92 -0.74
CA ASP A 95 17.06 -6.19 -1.31
C ASP A 95 15.55 -6.35 -1.20
N ILE A 96 14.92 -6.72 -2.31
CA ILE A 96 13.54 -7.19 -2.37
C ILE A 96 13.49 -8.69 -2.64
N LEU A 97 12.45 -9.34 -2.13
CA LEU A 97 12.09 -10.71 -2.49
C LEU A 97 10.87 -10.69 -3.39
N VAL A 98 11.00 -11.28 -4.56
CA VAL A 98 9.93 -11.50 -5.53
C VAL A 98 9.48 -12.95 -5.38
N ARG A 99 8.26 -13.15 -4.90
CA ARG A 99 7.65 -14.46 -4.70
C ARG A 99 6.57 -14.70 -5.74
N ARG A 100 6.73 -15.76 -6.53
CA ARG A 100 5.69 -16.19 -7.48
C ARG A 100 5.17 -17.55 -7.07
N LEU A 101 3.86 -17.67 -6.97
CA LEU A 101 3.21 -18.94 -6.68
C LEU A 101 3.47 -19.89 -7.86
N LEU A 102 3.77 -21.15 -7.55
CA LEU A 102 3.97 -22.21 -8.53
C LEU A 102 2.70 -23.09 -8.59
N PRO A 103 1.81 -22.89 -9.58
CA PRO A 103 0.51 -23.57 -9.62
C PRO A 103 0.62 -25.08 -9.63
N ASP A 104 1.47 -25.64 -10.49
CA ASP A 104 1.65 -27.09 -10.67
C ASP A 104 2.29 -27.78 -9.46
N GLN A 105 2.85 -26.99 -8.55
CA GLN A 105 3.50 -27.42 -7.33
C GLN A 105 2.67 -27.16 -6.07
N THR A 106 1.55 -26.44 -6.23
CA THR A 106 0.62 -26.08 -5.16
C THR A 106 -0.54 -27.06 -5.14
N VAL A 107 -0.63 -27.86 -4.09
CA VAL A 107 -1.56 -28.99 -3.99
C VAL A 107 -2.22 -29.01 -2.62
N LEU A 108 -3.50 -29.36 -2.60
CA LEU A 108 -4.23 -29.74 -1.40
C LEU A 108 -4.61 -31.20 -1.54
N GLU A 109 -4.30 -32.00 -0.54
CA GLU A 109 -4.76 -33.38 -0.44
C GLU A 109 -5.59 -33.55 0.82
N MET A 110 -6.60 -34.41 0.76
CA MET A 110 -7.44 -34.71 1.90
C MET A 110 -7.56 -36.21 2.08
N VAL A 111 -7.39 -36.65 3.32
CA VAL A 111 -7.72 -38.01 3.74
C VAL A 111 -9.17 -38.00 4.21
N THR A 112 -10.01 -38.68 3.44
CA THR A 112 -11.42 -38.89 3.74
C THR A 112 -11.66 -40.35 4.13
N PRO A 113 -12.81 -40.71 4.73
CA PRO A 113 -13.19 -42.10 4.91
C PRO A 113 -13.27 -42.90 3.59
N ALA A 114 -13.48 -42.22 2.45
CA ALA A 114 -13.51 -42.82 1.12
C ALA A 114 -12.12 -42.99 0.48
N GLY A 115 -11.05 -42.56 1.16
CA GLY A 115 -9.67 -42.59 0.69
C GLY A 115 -9.04 -41.21 0.53
N ARG A 116 -7.82 -41.20 -0.03
CA ARG A 116 -7.04 -39.97 -0.30
C ARG A 116 -7.52 -39.33 -1.60
N ARG A 117 -7.85 -38.04 -1.55
CA ARG A 117 -8.12 -37.18 -2.71
C ARG A 117 -7.04 -36.12 -2.86
N SER A 118 -6.80 -35.71 -4.11
CA SER A 118 -5.91 -34.61 -4.48
C SER A 118 -6.69 -33.55 -5.27
N TYR A 119 -6.48 -32.30 -4.93
CA TYR A 119 -7.16 -31.12 -5.46
C TYR A 119 -6.14 -30.19 -6.12
N ALA A 120 -6.47 -29.69 -7.30
CA ALA A 120 -5.60 -28.87 -8.13
C ALA A 120 -5.83 -27.37 -7.89
N TYR A 121 -4.73 -26.62 -7.74
CA TYR A 121 -4.78 -25.16 -7.65
C TYR A 121 -5.38 -24.55 -8.92
N GLY A 122 -6.19 -23.49 -8.76
CA GLY A 122 -6.83 -22.78 -9.86
C GLY A 122 -8.09 -23.46 -10.40
N THR A 123 -8.40 -24.69 -9.94
CA THR A 123 -9.62 -25.44 -10.28
C THR A 123 -10.43 -25.80 -9.04
N ASP A 124 -9.81 -26.48 -8.07
CA ASP A 124 -10.47 -26.95 -6.85
C ASP A 124 -10.21 -26.05 -5.65
N PHE A 125 -9.19 -25.21 -5.71
CA PHE A 125 -8.98 -24.17 -4.72
C PHE A 125 -8.11 -23.04 -5.26
N VAL A 126 -8.19 -21.88 -4.62
CA VAL A 126 -7.27 -20.76 -4.83
C VAL A 126 -6.71 -20.27 -3.50
N VAL A 127 -5.60 -19.56 -3.56
CA VAL A 127 -4.89 -18.99 -2.41
C VAL A 127 -5.17 -17.49 -2.37
N PHE A 128 -5.58 -16.96 -1.20
CA PHE A 128 -5.75 -15.53 -1.00
C PHE A 128 -4.41 -14.79 -0.95
N GLY A 129 -4.41 -13.55 -1.44
CA GLY A 129 -3.27 -12.65 -1.36
C GLY A 129 -2.75 -12.51 0.08
N GLY A 130 -1.43 -12.44 0.23
CA GLY A 130 -0.75 -12.39 1.53
C GLY A 130 -0.34 -13.75 2.12
N THR A 131 -0.87 -14.87 1.61
CA THR A 131 -0.41 -16.21 1.96
C THR A 131 1.00 -16.47 1.42
N GLY A 132 1.91 -16.93 2.29
CA GLY A 132 3.27 -17.34 1.90
C GLY A 132 3.42 -18.83 1.63
N PRO A 133 4.64 -19.33 1.40
CA PRO A 133 4.92 -20.76 1.29
C PRO A 133 4.46 -21.49 2.55
N VAL A 134 3.82 -22.64 2.38
CA VAL A 134 3.38 -23.48 3.51
C VAL A 134 3.51 -24.95 3.15
N ASN A 135 3.90 -25.75 4.15
CA ASN A 135 3.67 -27.19 4.19
C ASN A 135 2.92 -27.45 5.49
N LEU A 136 1.63 -27.74 5.39
CA LEU A 136 0.73 -27.90 6.54
C LEU A 136 0.06 -29.26 6.45
N GLN A 137 0.07 -30.03 7.54
CA GLN A 137 -0.84 -31.15 7.73
C GLN A 137 -1.69 -30.87 8.97
N ALA A 138 -3.01 -30.82 8.81
CA ALA A 138 -3.91 -30.47 9.89
C ALA A 138 -5.29 -31.13 9.75
N GLU A 139 -5.91 -31.40 10.89
CA GLU A 139 -7.32 -31.75 10.96
C GLU A 139 -8.19 -30.54 10.54
N LEU A 140 -9.33 -30.82 9.93
CA LEU A 140 -10.29 -29.79 9.54
C LEU A 140 -11.35 -29.61 10.61
N ILE A 141 -11.69 -28.35 10.88
CA ILE A 141 -12.75 -28.00 11.82
C ILE A 141 -13.64 -26.93 11.22
N PHE A 142 -14.94 -27.21 11.17
CA PHE A 142 -15.91 -26.24 10.68
C PHE A 142 -16.25 -25.23 11.79
N VAL A 143 -16.17 -23.94 11.45
CA VAL A 143 -16.42 -22.81 12.36
C VAL A 143 -17.52 -21.90 11.82
N ARG A 144 -18.54 -22.46 11.16
CA ARG A 144 -19.70 -21.72 10.62
C ARG A 144 -19.27 -20.52 9.76
N PHE A 145 -19.53 -19.30 10.23
CA PHE A 145 -19.20 -18.07 9.52
C PHE A 145 -17.80 -17.55 9.85
N GLY A 146 -17.14 -18.11 10.86
CA GLY A 146 -15.84 -17.67 11.37
C GLY A 146 -15.93 -16.37 12.18
N VAL A 147 -17.09 -16.09 12.80
CA VAL A 147 -17.36 -14.84 13.51
C VAL A 147 -17.09 -14.99 15.01
N SER A 148 -16.32 -14.06 15.56
CA SER A 148 -16.13 -13.88 17.00
C SER A 148 -16.51 -12.45 17.37
N LEU A 149 -17.66 -12.30 18.03
CA LEU A 149 -18.25 -11.05 18.49
C LEU A 149 -18.67 -11.18 19.98
N PRO A 150 -17.72 -11.32 20.93
CA PRO A 150 -18.04 -11.41 22.34
C PRO A 150 -18.89 -10.23 22.85
N GLU A 151 -18.69 -9.04 22.29
CA GLU A 151 -19.47 -7.83 22.58
C GLU A 151 -20.97 -7.94 22.24
N TRP A 152 -21.34 -8.92 21.41
CA TRP A 152 -22.72 -9.25 21.03
C TRP A 152 -23.11 -10.65 21.54
N GLY A 153 -22.30 -11.25 22.41
CA GLY A 153 -22.55 -12.58 22.98
C GLY A 153 -22.45 -13.73 21.96
N TYR A 154 -21.75 -13.55 20.85
CA TYR A 154 -21.65 -14.53 19.77
C TYR A 154 -20.21 -14.95 19.49
N ASP A 155 -19.95 -16.25 19.42
CA ASP A 155 -18.63 -16.77 19.08
C ASP A 155 -18.73 -18.16 18.43
N ASP A 156 -18.47 -18.24 17.12
CA ASP A 156 -18.47 -19.50 16.36
C ASP A 156 -17.40 -20.48 16.87
N TYR A 157 -16.41 -20.01 17.62
CA TYR A 157 -15.31 -20.81 18.15
C TYR A 157 -15.57 -21.34 19.56
N ALA A 158 -16.63 -20.91 20.25
CA ALA A 158 -16.82 -21.17 21.69
C ALA A 158 -16.95 -22.64 22.07
N GLN A 159 -17.42 -23.48 21.15
CA GLN A 159 -17.72 -24.90 21.38
C GLN A 159 -16.71 -25.85 20.71
N VAL A 160 -15.62 -25.32 20.16
CA VAL A 160 -14.68 -26.08 19.33
C VAL A 160 -13.23 -25.72 19.61
N GLU A 161 -12.36 -26.73 19.66
CA GLU A 161 -10.91 -26.54 19.76
C GLU A 161 -10.30 -26.40 18.36
N VAL A 162 -9.87 -25.18 18.02
CA VAL A 162 -9.36 -24.80 16.70
C VAL A 162 -7.84 -24.74 16.64
N LYS A 163 -7.14 -24.73 17.77
CA LYS A 163 -5.69 -24.54 17.81
C LYS A 163 -4.97 -25.62 17.00
N GLY A 164 -4.12 -25.21 16.06
CA GLY A 164 -3.38 -26.10 15.17
C GLY A 164 -4.21 -26.76 14.06
N LYS A 165 -5.51 -26.47 13.95
CA LYS A 165 -6.40 -27.04 12.92
C LYS A 165 -6.57 -26.10 11.73
N LEU A 166 -6.92 -26.67 10.58
CA LEU A 166 -7.36 -25.89 9.42
C LEU A 166 -8.84 -25.55 9.62
N ALA A 167 -9.11 -24.30 9.99
CA ALA A 167 -10.48 -23.82 10.18
C ALA A 167 -11.19 -23.75 8.82
N VAL A 168 -12.42 -24.25 8.74
CA VAL A 168 -13.28 -24.18 7.55
C VAL A 168 -14.45 -23.26 7.88
N ALA A 169 -14.58 -22.16 7.15
CA ALA A 169 -15.62 -21.16 7.38
C ALA A 169 -16.33 -20.79 6.09
N LEU A 170 -17.59 -20.39 6.17
CA LEU A 170 -18.31 -19.84 5.03
C LEU A 170 -17.71 -18.48 4.63
N LEU A 171 -17.42 -18.31 3.34
CA LEU A 171 -16.96 -17.06 2.77
C LEU A 171 -18.05 -16.00 2.94
N GLY A 172 -19.24 -16.29 2.39
CA GLY A 172 -20.45 -15.50 2.49
C GLY A 172 -21.21 -15.73 3.80
N GLY A 173 -22.19 -14.86 4.04
CA GLY A 173 -23.08 -14.96 5.19
C GLY A 173 -22.46 -14.50 6.52
N LEU A 174 -23.38 -14.16 7.42
CA LEU A 174 -23.13 -13.74 8.78
C LEU A 174 -24.19 -14.40 9.68
N PRO A 175 -23.89 -14.58 10.98
CA PRO A 175 -24.91 -14.98 11.92
C PRO A 175 -26.04 -13.95 11.94
N PRO A 176 -27.32 -14.37 12.09
CA PRO A 176 -28.48 -13.48 12.09
C PRO A 176 -28.57 -12.72 13.41
N LEU A 177 -27.55 -11.90 13.70
CA LEU A 177 -27.49 -11.05 14.88
C LEU A 177 -28.04 -9.68 14.57
N GLU A 178 -28.80 -9.14 15.51
CA GLU A 178 -29.35 -7.79 15.44
C GLU A 178 -29.00 -7.05 16.72
N ARG A 179 -28.62 -5.78 16.57
CA ARG A 179 -28.39 -4.87 17.68
C ARG A 179 -28.94 -3.49 17.33
N ASP A 180 -29.70 -2.91 18.24
CA ASP A 180 -30.31 -1.58 18.08
C ASP A 180 -31.14 -1.44 16.78
N GLY A 181 -31.89 -2.48 16.40
CA GLY A 181 -32.72 -2.48 15.19
C GLY A 181 -31.94 -2.70 13.89
N ARG A 182 -30.64 -3.01 13.95
CA ARG A 182 -29.76 -3.19 12.79
C ARG A 182 -29.12 -4.56 12.78
N ALA A 183 -29.30 -5.28 11.68
CA ALA A 183 -28.64 -6.57 11.45
C ALA A 183 -27.13 -6.38 11.22
N LEU A 184 -26.34 -7.37 11.67
CA LEU A 184 -24.91 -7.43 11.39
C LEU A 184 -24.68 -7.49 9.88
N SER A 185 -23.82 -6.60 9.37
CA SER A 185 -23.51 -6.52 7.93
C SER A 185 -22.03 -6.81 7.65
N ALA A 186 -21.70 -7.02 6.38
CA ALA A 186 -20.31 -7.20 5.95
C ALA A 186 -19.43 -5.96 6.18
N GLN A 187 -20.02 -4.78 6.38
CA GLN A 187 -19.29 -3.59 6.79
C GLN A 187 -18.84 -3.66 8.26
N ASP A 188 -19.65 -4.31 9.11
CA ASP A 188 -19.35 -4.47 10.54
C ASP A 188 -18.37 -5.62 10.81
N TYR A 189 -18.46 -6.67 10.00
CA TYR A 189 -17.61 -7.85 10.11
C TYR A 189 -17.06 -8.26 8.74
N PRO A 190 -16.09 -7.49 8.21
CA PRO A 190 -15.50 -7.78 6.92
C PRO A 190 -14.69 -9.08 6.95
N LEU A 191 -14.36 -9.60 5.76
CA LEU A 191 -13.59 -10.84 5.58
C LEU A 191 -12.29 -10.87 6.40
N GLN A 192 -11.59 -9.74 6.47
CA GLN A 192 -10.35 -9.60 7.22
C GLN A 192 -10.54 -9.93 8.71
N ARG A 193 -11.67 -9.56 9.30
CA ARG A 193 -11.98 -9.88 10.70
C ARG A 193 -12.26 -11.37 10.91
N LYS A 194 -12.78 -12.09 9.90
CA LYS A 194 -12.89 -13.57 9.93
C LYS A 194 -11.50 -14.21 9.98
N ILE A 195 -10.56 -13.72 9.17
CA ILE A 195 -9.16 -14.20 9.14
C ILE A 195 -8.47 -13.95 10.50
N GLU A 196 -8.62 -12.74 11.04
CA GLU A 196 -8.03 -12.37 12.34
C GLU A 196 -8.60 -13.19 13.49
N ALA A 197 -9.91 -13.45 13.52
CA ALA A 197 -10.53 -14.28 14.55
C ALA A 197 -9.96 -15.72 14.54
N ALA A 198 -9.87 -16.35 13.37
CA ALA A 198 -9.29 -17.69 13.25
C ALA A 198 -7.82 -17.72 13.70
N ARG A 199 -7.03 -16.72 13.26
CA ARG A 199 -5.62 -16.58 13.65
C ARG A 199 -5.45 -16.36 15.15
N ALA A 200 -6.24 -15.48 15.75
CA ALA A 200 -6.19 -15.16 17.18
C ALA A 200 -6.53 -16.37 18.07
N ARG A 201 -7.36 -17.30 17.56
CA ARG A 201 -7.67 -18.58 18.23
C ARG A 201 -6.65 -19.68 17.96
N GLY A 202 -5.58 -19.39 17.24
CA GLY A 202 -4.46 -20.30 17.00
C GLY A 202 -4.71 -21.35 15.92
N ALA A 203 -5.69 -21.13 15.02
CA ALA A 203 -5.85 -21.98 13.84
C ALA A 203 -4.54 -22.03 13.04
N ALA A 204 -4.26 -23.17 12.41
CA ALA A 204 -3.09 -23.32 11.54
C ALA A 204 -3.29 -22.66 10.17
N GLY A 205 -4.54 -22.40 9.78
CA GLY A 205 -4.93 -21.73 8.55
C GLY A 205 -6.45 -21.57 8.48
N LEU A 206 -6.95 -20.94 7.41
CA LEU A 206 -8.37 -20.75 7.15
C LEU A 206 -8.70 -21.16 5.71
N LEU A 207 -9.67 -22.06 5.55
CA LEU A 207 -10.23 -22.50 4.28
C LEU A 207 -11.66 -21.98 4.17
N PHE A 208 -11.87 -21.03 3.28
CA PHE A 208 -13.20 -20.54 2.99
C PHE A 208 -13.96 -21.50 2.09
N LEU A 209 -15.20 -21.79 2.48
CA LEU A 209 -16.20 -22.54 1.72
C LEU A 209 -17.18 -21.54 1.12
N ARG A 210 -17.46 -21.63 -0.17
CA ARG A 210 -18.43 -20.76 -0.82
C ARG A 210 -19.86 -21.32 -0.66
N ASP A 211 -20.83 -20.43 -0.44
CA ASP A 211 -22.25 -20.75 -0.62
C ASP A 211 -22.62 -20.65 -2.10
N ALA A 212 -23.40 -21.61 -2.62
CA ALA A 212 -23.63 -21.67 -4.06
C ALA A 212 -24.58 -20.54 -4.54
N SER A 213 -24.04 -19.35 -4.82
CA SER A 213 -24.53 -18.39 -5.82
C SER A 213 -23.60 -17.17 -5.90
N GLY A 214 -22.71 -17.11 -6.89
CA GLY A 214 -21.93 -15.89 -7.15
C GLY A 214 -20.66 -16.09 -7.98
N ALA A 215 -20.80 -16.34 -9.29
CA ALA A 215 -19.67 -16.50 -10.21
C ALA A 215 -18.88 -15.20 -10.50
N GLY A 216 -19.30 -14.03 -9.99
CA GLY A 216 -18.72 -12.74 -10.36
C GLY A 216 -17.36 -12.42 -9.72
N GLY A 217 -17.13 -12.80 -8.45
CA GLY A 217 -15.93 -12.44 -7.69
C GLY A 217 -14.68 -13.28 -7.97
N MET A 218 -14.81 -14.35 -8.78
CA MET A 218 -13.85 -15.46 -8.88
C MET A 218 -12.56 -15.14 -9.64
N ARG A 219 -12.61 -14.28 -10.66
CA ARG A 219 -11.40 -13.90 -11.41
C ARG A 219 -10.42 -13.09 -10.56
N GLY A 220 -10.93 -12.26 -9.65
CA GLY A 220 -10.13 -11.39 -8.80
C GLY A 220 -9.22 -12.18 -7.84
N PHE A 221 -9.76 -13.18 -7.15
CA PHE A 221 -8.98 -14.00 -6.21
C PHE A 221 -7.95 -14.89 -6.91
N ARG A 222 -8.31 -15.48 -8.06
CA ARG A 222 -7.36 -16.26 -8.87
C ARG A 222 -6.22 -15.39 -9.40
N GLY A 223 -6.52 -14.20 -9.89
CA GLY A 223 -5.50 -13.23 -10.33
C GLY A 223 -4.62 -12.75 -9.18
N ALA A 224 -5.21 -12.41 -8.03
CA ALA A 224 -4.49 -11.93 -6.85
C ALA A 224 -3.48 -12.95 -6.31
N GLY A 225 -3.78 -14.25 -6.37
CA GLY A 225 -2.85 -15.31 -5.96
C GLY A 225 -1.68 -15.54 -6.93
N LEU A 226 -1.81 -15.10 -8.18
CA LEU A 226 -0.77 -15.24 -9.22
C LEU A 226 0.09 -13.99 -9.39
N THR A 227 -0.39 -12.82 -8.97
CA THR A 227 0.41 -11.60 -8.92
C THR A 227 1.65 -11.84 -8.03
N PRO A 228 2.87 -11.60 -8.54
CA PRO A 228 4.07 -11.72 -7.73
C PRO A 228 3.97 -10.87 -6.46
N ARG A 229 4.29 -11.46 -5.32
CA ARG A 229 4.40 -10.73 -4.07
C ARG A 229 5.81 -10.18 -3.94
N ILE A 230 5.92 -8.88 -3.66
CA ILE A 230 7.20 -8.22 -3.44
C ILE A 230 7.25 -7.68 -2.02
N SER A 231 8.38 -7.87 -1.33
CA SER A 231 8.63 -7.41 0.03
C SER A 231 10.09 -7.02 0.20
N ILE A 232 10.37 -6.14 1.17
CA ILE A 232 11.75 -5.86 1.60
C ILE A 232 12.28 -7.11 2.29
N ALA A 233 13.46 -7.60 1.88
CA ALA A 233 13.97 -8.90 2.30
C ALA A 233 14.15 -9.05 3.81
N GLU A 234 14.52 -7.97 4.51
CA GLU A 234 14.70 -7.97 5.97
C GLU A 234 13.39 -8.02 6.76
N GLU A 235 12.30 -7.51 6.17
CA GLU A 235 10.96 -7.55 6.77
C GLU A 235 10.28 -8.88 6.51
N ASP A 236 10.51 -9.46 5.33
CA ASP A 236 9.90 -10.73 4.94
C ASP A 236 10.26 -11.87 5.90
N ALA A 237 11.52 -11.91 6.34
CA ALA A 237 11.99 -12.88 7.34
C ALA A 237 11.24 -12.76 8.69
N ARG A 238 10.77 -11.56 9.04
CA ARG A 238 9.99 -11.29 10.26
C ARG A 238 8.50 -11.57 10.07
N MET A 239 8.01 -11.50 8.83
CA MET A 239 6.60 -11.66 8.44
C MET A 239 6.21 -13.07 8.01
N ALA A 240 7.13 -14.04 8.04
CA ALA A 240 6.92 -15.44 7.68
C ALA A 240 6.01 -16.20 8.69
N SER A 241 4.81 -15.68 8.94
CA SER A 241 3.72 -16.44 9.55
C SER A 241 2.91 -17.10 8.43
N ALA A 242 3.11 -18.40 8.26
CA ALA A 242 2.49 -19.22 7.24
C ALA A 242 1.04 -19.59 7.62
N PHE A 243 0.18 -18.60 7.85
CA PHE A 243 -1.26 -18.82 8.03
C PHE A 243 -1.91 -18.79 6.63
N PRO A 244 -2.11 -19.95 5.96
CA PRO A 244 -2.71 -19.96 4.64
C PRO A 244 -4.18 -19.57 4.74
N VAL A 245 -4.59 -18.69 3.83
CA VAL A 245 -6.00 -18.41 3.58
C VAL A 245 -6.34 -18.96 2.20
N LEU A 246 -7.23 -19.93 2.17
CA LEU A 246 -7.61 -20.68 0.99
C LEU A 246 -9.09 -20.46 0.69
N LEU A 247 -9.48 -20.70 -0.56
CA LEU A 247 -10.87 -20.76 -0.98
C LEU A 247 -11.09 -22.08 -1.70
N ALA A 248 -12.01 -22.88 -1.18
CA ALA A 248 -12.48 -24.09 -1.84
C ALA A 248 -13.33 -23.75 -3.06
N GLU A 249 -13.13 -24.52 -4.12
CA GLU A 249 -13.86 -24.46 -5.38
C GLU A 249 -14.24 -25.88 -5.83
N THR A 250 -15.20 -25.96 -6.74
CA THR A 250 -15.60 -27.20 -7.45
C THR A 250 -15.65 -28.44 -6.54
N ARG A 251 -14.77 -29.42 -6.76
CA ARG A 251 -14.78 -30.73 -6.06
C ARG A 251 -14.46 -30.59 -4.58
N LEU A 252 -13.60 -29.65 -4.21
CA LEU A 252 -13.26 -29.44 -2.80
C LEU A 252 -14.46 -28.90 -2.03
N THR A 253 -15.21 -27.96 -2.63
CA THR A 253 -16.44 -27.44 -2.04
C THR A 253 -17.48 -28.54 -1.87
N GLU A 254 -17.70 -29.37 -2.89
CA GLU A 254 -18.64 -30.49 -2.83
C GLU A 254 -18.30 -31.48 -1.71
N ASP A 255 -17.03 -31.88 -1.61
CA ASP A 255 -16.58 -32.84 -0.59
C ASP A 255 -16.73 -32.27 0.83
N LEU A 256 -16.42 -30.98 1.03
CA LEU A 256 -16.58 -30.30 2.33
C LEU A 256 -18.05 -30.10 2.71
N LEU A 257 -18.92 -29.79 1.75
CA LEU A 257 -20.36 -29.69 1.99
C LEU A 257 -20.96 -31.06 2.32
N SER A 258 -20.55 -32.11 1.60
CA SER A 258 -20.97 -33.48 1.89
C SER A 258 -20.58 -33.89 3.32
N ALA A 259 -19.37 -33.58 3.77
CA ALA A 259 -18.92 -33.84 5.13
C ALA A 259 -19.73 -33.07 6.21
N LEU A 260 -20.32 -31.94 5.83
CA LEU A 260 -21.23 -31.18 6.68
C LEU A 260 -22.66 -31.71 6.67
N GLY A 261 -23.03 -32.59 5.73
CA GLY A 261 -24.40 -33.02 5.47
C GLY A 261 -25.21 -32.00 4.66
N LEU A 262 -24.53 -31.14 3.92
CA LEU A 262 -25.09 -30.07 3.10
C LEU A 262 -24.93 -30.36 1.61
N THR A 263 -25.74 -29.68 0.80
CA THR A 263 -25.54 -29.59 -0.66
C THR A 263 -25.40 -28.12 -1.05
N SER A 264 -24.92 -27.86 -2.25
CA SER A 264 -24.78 -26.49 -2.80
C SER A 264 -26.09 -25.70 -2.70
N GLU A 265 -27.21 -26.36 -2.96
CA GLU A 265 -28.55 -25.76 -2.99
C GLU A 265 -29.09 -25.43 -1.58
N ARG A 266 -28.54 -26.04 -0.53
CA ARG A 266 -29.05 -25.96 0.85
C ARG A 266 -28.40 -24.86 1.70
N LEU A 267 -27.45 -24.10 1.16
CA LEU A 267 -26.80 -23.01 1.89
C LEU A 267 -27.60 -21.70 1.91
N ALA A 268 -28.81 -21.68 1.36
CA ALA A 268 -29.60 -20.47 1.20
C ALA A 268 -30.14 -19.87 2.51
N ALA A 269 -30.23 -20.63 3.61
CA ALA A 269 -30.76 -20.17 4.89
C ALA A 269 -29.77 -20.38 6.05
N SER A 270 -29.54 -19.32 6.85
CA SER A 270 -28.58 -19.33 7.96
C SER A 270 -28.91 -20.34 9.08
N SER A 271 -30.19 -20.71 9.20
CA SER A 271 -30.71 -21.73 10.12
C SER A 271 -30.34 -23.16 9.72
N GLU A 272 -30.04 -23.41 8.44
CA GLU A 272 -29.65 -24.74 7.94
C GLU A 272 -28.15 -25.02 8.09
N ILE A 273 -27.36 -23.99 8.41
CA ILE A 273 -25.93 -24.13 8.60
C ILE A 273 -25.68 -24.86 9.94
N PRO A 274 -24.95 -25.99 9.95
CA PRO A 274 -24.65 -26.75 11.16
C PRO A 274 -23.90 -25.93 12.20
N THR A 275 -23.96 -26.31 13.47
CA THR A 275 -23.05 -25.74 14.48
C THR A 275 -21.59 -26.09 14.18
N SER A 276 -20.66 -25.30 14.73
CA SER A 276 -19.23 -25.57 14.59
C SER A 276 -18.90 -26.97 15.11
N LYS A 277 -18.15 -27.75 14.32
CA LYS A 277 -17.84 -29.15 14.62
C LYS A 277 -16.56 -29.63 13.91
N PRO A 278 -15.83 -30.60 14.47
CA PRO A 278 -14.81 -31.33 13.73
C PRO A 278 -15.41 -32.00 12.49
N LEU A 279 -14.68 -31.99 11.37
CA LEU A 279 -15.14 -32.67 10.15
C LEU A 279 -14.73 -34.15 10.09
N GLY A 280 -13.81 -34.59 10.95
CA GLY A 280 -13.22 -35.93 10.86
C GLY A 280 -12.34 -36.12 9.60
N LEU A 281 -11.85 -35.01 9.04
CA LEU A 281 -11.02 -34.98 7.84
C LEU A 281 -9.66 -34.40 8.18
N THR A 282 -8.62 -34.88 7.50
CA THR A 282 -7.26 -34.32 7.59
C THR A 282 -6.83 -33.86 6.21
N ALA A 283 -6.27 -32.64 6.11
CA ALA A 283 -5.68 -32.15 4.88
C ALA A 283 -4.16 -32.01 5.00
N SER A 284 -3.49 -32.23 3.88
CA SER A 284 -2.11 -31.82 3.60
C SER A 284 -2.16 -30.70 2.56
N VAL A 285 -1.69 -29.52 2.92
CA VAL A 285 -1.65 -28.33 2.07
C VAL A 285 -0.18 -27.99 1.81
N ARG A 286 0.19 -27.99 0.54
CA ARG A 286 1.47 -27.44 0.08
C ARG A 286 1.21 -26.25 -0.82
N ILE A 287 1.67 -25.08 -0.42
CA ILE A 287 1.69 -23.88 -1.27
C ILE A 287 3.15 -23.60 -1.61
N ALA A 288 3.47 -23.75 -2.88
CA ALA A 288 4.82 -23.59 -3.38
C ALA A 288 5.01 -22.21 -4.01
N PHE A 289 6.13 -21.58 -3.71
CA PHE A 289 6.56 -20.36 -4.37
C PHE A 289 8.00 -20.53 -4.86
N GLU A 290 8.30 -19.95 -6.02
CA GLU A 290 9.67 -19.55 -6.34
C GLU A 290 9.95 -18.19 -5.68
N THR A 291 11.13 -18.03 -5.10
CA THR A 291 11.57 -16.77 -4.49
C THR A 291 12.85 -16.32 -5.18
N HIS A 292 12.80 -15.14 -5.78
CA HIS A 292 13.96 -14.48 -6.35
C HIS A 292 14.32 -13.28 -5.49
N ARG A 293 15.60 -13.15 -5.14
CA ARG A 293 16.13 -11.95 -4.52
C ARG A 293 16.61 -11.02 -5.62
N GLN A 294 16.21 -9.76 -5.56
CA GLN A 294 16.64 -8.71 -6.48
C GLN A 294 16.97 -7.45 -5.70
N GLN A 295 17.91 -6.66 -6.19
CA GLN A 295 18.22 -5.35 -5.62
C GLN A 295 17.28 -4.30 -6.22
N ALA A 296 16.67 -3.47 -5.37
CA ALA A 296 15.94 -2.27 -5.75
C ALA A 296 16.73 -1.03 -5.27
N ALA A 297 16.43 0.15 -5.82
CA ALA A 297 17.11 1.37 -5.42
C ALA A 297 16.18 2.60 -5.42
N ASN A 298 16.18 3.36 -4.33
CA ASN A 298 15.75 4.76 -4.39
C ASN A 298 16.87 5.58 -5.04
N VAL A 299 16.51 6.63 -5.79
CA VAL A 299 17.47 7.61 -6.34
C VAL A 299 17.45 8.86 -5.47
N ILE A 300 18.58 9.20 -4.84
CA ILE A 300 18.69 10.29 -3.87
C ILE A 300 19.75 11.29 -4.32
N GLY A 301 19.34 12.55 -4.50
CA GLY A 301 20.23 13.67 -4.79
C GLY A 301 20.11 14.78 -3.74
N ILE A 302 21.22 15.48 -3.47
CA ILE A 302 21.23 16.64 -2.58
C ILE A 302 21.85 17.84 -3.32
N LEU A 303 21.13 18.96 -3.31
CA LEU A 303 21.66 20.27 -3.64
C LEU A 303 21.92 21.02 -2.32
N ASP A 304 23.19 21.27 -2.01
CA ASP A 304 23.57 21.91 -0.76
C ASP A 304 23.10 23.38 -0.72
N GLY A 305 22.42 23.73 0.38
CA GLY A 305 21.98 25.08 0.66
C GLY A 305 23.13 26.05 0.88
N ALA A 306 22.89 27.33 0.58
CA ALA A 306 23.88 28.39 0.66
C ALA A 306 24.18 28.86 2.09
N ASP A 307 23.26 28.67 3.03
CA ASP A 307 23.38 29.17 4.40
C ASP A 307 24.05 28.12 5.30
N PRO A 308 25.23 28.39 5.89
CA PRO A 308 25.94 27.44 6.74
C PRO A 308 25.14 26.92 7.94
N GLU A 309 24.20 27.71 8.47
CA GLU A 309 23.38 27.35 9.62
C GLU A 309 22.17 26.50 9.20
N ARG A 310 21.70 26.66 7.95
CA ARG A 310 20.47 26.02 7.44
C ARG A 310 20.70 24.94 6.40
N ARG A 311 21.93 24.77 5.89
CA ARG A 311 22.26 23.75 4.88
C ARG A 311 22.05 22.30 5.35
N ASN A 312 21.97 22.07 6.66
CA ASN A 312 21.65 20.76 7.23
C ASN A 312 20.15 20.58 7.51
N GLU A 313 19.30 21.55 7.10
CA GLU A 313 17.85 21.40 7.03
C GLU A 313 17.47 21.13 5.56
N TYR A 314 16.52 20.22 5.34
CA TYR A 314 16.17 19.73 4.02
C TYR A 314 14.71 19.99 3.70
N VAL A 315 14.44 20.56 2.53
CA VAL A 315 13.14 20.44 1.88
C VAL A 315 13.21 19.23 0.95
N LEU A 316 12.41 18.22 1.22
CA LEU A 316 12.32 17.02 0.40
C LEU A 316 11.33 17.26 -0.75
N LEU A 317 11.77 16.99 -1.97
CA LEU A 317 10.93 16.78 -3.14
C LEU A 317 10.96 15.30 -3.47
N SER A 318 9.79 14.66 -3.53
CA SER A 318 9.71 13.22 -3.82
C SER A 318 8.70 12.90 -4.90
N ALA A 319 8.95 11.82 -5.61
CA ALA A 319 8.04 11.15 -6.55
C ALA A 319 8.40 9.67 -6.57
N HIS A 320 7.55 8.80 -7.11
CA HIS A 320 7.99 7.43 -7.43
C HIS A 320 8.24 7.27 -8.92
N TYR A 321 9.11 6.34 -9.29
CA TYR A 321 9.51 6.16 -10.67
C TYR A 321 9.27 4.76 -11.22
N ASP A 322 8.90 3.80 -10.37
CA ASP A 322 8.39 2.50 -10.82
C ASP A 322 6.95 2.62 -11.33
N HIS A 323 6.54 1.65 -12.15
CA HIS A 323 5.14 1.47 -12.52
C HIS A 323 4.84 -0.04 -12.69
N LEU A 324 3.70 -0.36 -13.32
CA LEU A 324 3.18 -1.71 -13.41
C LEU A 324 3.93 -2.62 -14.40
N GLN A 325 3.91 -3.92 -14.10
CA GLN A 325 4.42 -4.96 -14.99
C GLN A 325 3.61 -5.03 -16.29
N THR A 326 4.28 -5.19 -17.43
CA THR A 326 3.67 -5.60 -18.70
C THR A 326 2.92 -6.94 -18.54
N ARG A 327 1.65 -7.00 -18.95
CA ARG A 327 0.79 -8.20 -18.85
C ARG A 327 0.09 -8.47 -20.17
N ASP A 328 0.02 -9.73 -20.58
CA ASP A 328 -0.69 -10.17 -21.79
C ASP A 328 -0.28 -9.39 -23.06
N GLY A 329 0.99 -8.99 -23.15
CA GLY A 329 1.52 -8.20 -24.27
C GLY A 329 1.19 -6.70 -24.20
N GLN A 330 0.45 -6.24 -23.20
CA GLN A 330 0.15 -4.84 -22.96
C GLN A 330 1.16 -4.22 -22.00
N ILE A 331 1.85 -3.19 -22.48
CA ILE A 331 2.73 -2.35 -21.67
C ILE A 331 1.86 -1.36 -20.90
N TYR A 332 2.11 -1.26 -19.60
CA TYR A 332 1.58 -0.18 -18.78
C TYR A 332 2.66 0.87 -18.70
N ASN A 333 2.58 1.91 -19.51
CA ASN A 333 3.68 2.87 -19.68
C ASN A 333 3.84 3.83 -18.49
N GLY A 334 2.80 4.05 -17.69
CA GLY A 334 2.88 4.90 -16.50
C GLY A 334 3.24 6.35 -16.80
N ALA A 335 2.57 6.94 -17.80
CA ALA A 335 2.79 8.32 -18.23
C ALA A 335 2.30 9.34 -17.19
N ASP A 336 1.09 9.11 -16.65
CA ASP A 336 0.54 9.91 -15.55
C ASP A 336 1.12 9.43 -14.21
N ASP A 337 1.01 8.13 -13.94
CA ASP A 337 1.45 7.43 -12.74
C ASP A 337 2.72 6.60 -13.03
N ASP A 338 3.93 7.02 -12.68
CA ASP A 338 4.26 8.35 -12.16
C ASP A 338 5.42 9.02 -12.94
N ALA A 339 5.44 8.86 -14.27
CA ALA A 339 6.37 9.62 -15.10
C ALA A 339 6.09 11.13 -15.03
N SER A 340 4.83 11.55 -14.85
CA SER A 340 4.46 12.97 -14.79
C SER A 340 4.94 13.66 -13.50
N GLY A 341 4.79 13.03 -12.34
CA GLY A 341 5.31 13.53 -11.07
C GLY A 341 6.83 13.48 -11.04
N THR A 342 7.42 12.37 -11.50
CA THR A 342 8.88 12.24 -11.65
C THR A 342 9.47 13.34 -12.53
N ALA A 343 8.87 13.62 -13.70
CA ALA A 343 9.30 14.69 -14.59
C ALA A 343 9.19 16.07 -13.92
N THR A 344 8.09 16.31 -13.20
CA THR A 344 7.87 17.56 -12.47
C THR A 344 8.93 17.80 -11.40
N VAL A 345 9.29 16.76 -10.63
CA VAL A 345 10.35 16.85 -9.62
C VAL A 345 11.72 17.10 -10.26
N LEU A 346 12.03 16.49 -11.41
CA LEU A 346 13.28 16.78 -12.14
C LEU A 346 13.39 18.25 -12.56
N GLU A 347 12.32 18.80 -13.13
CA GLU A 347 12.30 20.19 -13.61
C GLU A 347 12.37 21.19 -12.46
N ILE A 348 11.65 20.94 -11.36
CA ILE A 348 11.77 21.74 -10.14
C ILE A 348 13.19 21.66 -9.58
N ALA A 349 13.80 20.47 -9.57
CA ALA A 349 15.17 20.27 -9.11
C ALA A 349 16.17 21.07 -9.97
N GLN A 350 16.00 21.08 -11.30
CA GLN A 350 16.80 21.90 -12.20
C GLN A 350 16.60 23.40 -11.93
N ALA A 351 15.35 23.86 -11.78
CA ALA A 351 15.02 25.25 -11.51
C ALA A 351 15.71 25.78 -10.24
N PHE A 352 15.83 24.96 -9.18
CA PHE A 352 16.54 25.34 -7.95
C PHE A 352 18.05 25.58 -8.12
N THR A 353 18.61 25.22 -9.27
CA THR A 353 20.03 25.46 -9.59
C THR A 353 20.25 26.78 -10.32
N ILE A 354 19.16 27.47 -10.70
CA ILE A 354 19.17 28.72 -11.46
C ILE A 354 18.93 29.89 -10.51
N GLY A 355 19.86 30.85 -10.52
CA GLY A 355 19.79 32.04 -9.67
C GLY A 355 20.41 31.84 -8.29
N GLU A 356 19.82 32.43 -7.26
CA GLU A 356 20.32 32.34 -5.89
C GLU A 356 19.99 30.96 -5.29
N ARG A 357 21.02 30.28 -4.78
CA ARG A 357 20.83 28.99 -4.10
C ARG A 357 19.94 29.15 -2.86
N PRO A 358 19.03 28.19 -2.59
CA PRO A 358 18.20 28.23 -1.39
C PRO A 358 19.07 28.18 -0.13
N LYS A 359 18.59 28.78 0.97
CA LYS A 359 19.29 28.73 2.27
C LYS A 359 19.40 27.30 2.80
N ARG A 360 18.30 26.56 2.69
CA ARG A 360 18.21 25.13 3.05
C ARG A 360 18.65 24.28 1.88
N SER A 361 19.07 23.05 2.18
CA SER A 361 19.36 22.08 1.13
C SER A 361 18.07 21.55 0.52
N ILE A 362 18.12 21.23 -0.77
CA ILE A 362 17.05 20.50 -1.46
C ILE A 362 17.46 19.04 -1.50
N LEU A 363 16.64 18.20 -0.88
CA LEU A 363 16.74 16.74 -0.97
C LEU A 363 15.75 16.28 -2.03
N VAL A 364 16.21 15.51 -3.01
CA VAL A 364 15.35 14.89 -4.01
C VAL A 364 15.41 13.38 -3.83
N ILE A 365 14.25 12.75 -3.72
CA ILE A 365 14.15 11.28 -3.68
C ILE A 365 13.14 10.79 -4.71
N PHE A 366 13.62 10.00 -5.66
CA PHE A 366 12.75 9.17 -6.48
C PHE A 366 12.65 7.79 -5.85
N HIS A 367 11.48 7.48 -5.30
CA HIS A 367 11.20 6.20 -4.68
C HIS A 367 10.93 5.12 -5.73
N THR A 368 11.40 3.90 -5.45
CA THR A 368 11.00 2.72 -6.22
C THR A 368 10.02 1.88 -5.41
N ALA A 369 9.37 0.92 -6.06
CA ALA A 369 8.49 -0.05 -5.42
C ALA A 369 7.28 0.57 -4.70
N GLU A 370 6.79 1.71 -5.18
CA GLU A 370 5.55 2.33 -4.69
C GLU A 370 4.36 1.42 -4.97
N GLU A 371 4.26 0.97 -6.23
CA GLU A 371 3.11 0.26 -6.81
C GLU A 371 2.85 -1.12 -6.19
N VAL A 372 3.87 -1.62 -5.48
CA VAL A 372 3.85 -2.91 -4.80
C VAL A 372 3.79 -2.78 -3.28
N GLY A 373 3.54 -1.56 -2.77
CA GLY A 373 3.24 -1.30 -1.37
C GLY A 373 4.18 -0.31 -0.67
N LEU A 374 4.55 0.80 -1.33
CA LEU A 374 5.35 1.89 -0.76
C LEU A 374 6.73 1.45 -0.25
N LEU A 375 7.33 0.42 -0.83
CA LEU A 375 8.50 -0.24 -0.22
C LEU A 375 9.73 0.67 -0.23
N GLY A 376 9.96 1.46 -1.27
CA GLY A 376 11.09 2.39 -1.33
C GLY A 376 11.00 3.52 -0.31
N SER A 377 9.85 4.18 -0.18
CA SER A 377 9.65 5.25 0.81
C SER A 377 9.70 4.70 2.24
N LYS A 378 9.12 3.53 2.48
CA LYS A 378 9.24 2.80 3.75
C LYS A 378 10.70 2.47 4.08
N TYR A 379 11.48 1.99 3.11
CA TYR A 379 12.90 1.71 3.30
C TYR A 379 13.67 2.99 3.66
N PHE A 380 13.39 4.11 2.98
CA PHE A 380 14.04 5.38 3.32
C PHE A 380 13.74 5.83 4.75
N VAL A 381 12.48 5.79 5.20
CA VAL A 381 12.13 6.22 6.56
C VAL A 381 12.77 5.33 7.64
N THR A 382 12.94 4.03 7.36
CA THR A 382 13.59 3.09 8.29
C THR A 382 15.12 3.12 8.23
N HIS A 383 15.69 3.56 7.11
CA HIS A 383 17.13 3.66 6.85
C HIS A 383 17.51 5.03 6.28
N PRO A 384 17.21 6.14 6.99
CA PRO A 384 17.27 7.46 6.39
C PRO A 384 18.72 7.88 6.12
N THR A 385 18.98 8.48 4.95
CA THR A 385 20.33 8.93 4.57
C THR A 385 20.67 10.32 5.09
N VAL A 386 19.68 11.04 5.61
CA VAL A 386 19.80 12.26 6.41
C VAL A 386 18.91 12.13 7.64
N PRO A 387 19.18 12.82 8.76
CA PRO A 387 18.30 12.75 9.93
C PRO A 387 16.84 13.14 9.58
N LEU A 388 15.85 12.32 9.95
CA LEU A 388 14.44 12.60 9.62
C LEU A 388 13.96 13.93 10.20
N ASN A 389 14.40 14.27 11.41
CA ASN A 389 14.09 15.55 12.07
C ASN A 389 14.75 16.77 11.40
N ALA A 390 15.66 16.55 10.44
CA ALA A 390 16.24 17.60 9.62
C ALA A 390 15.43 17.87 8.33
N ILE A 391 14.48 16.99 7.98
CA ILE A 391 13.57 17.20 6.85
C ILE A 391 12.42 18.08 7.35
N VAL A 392 12.43 19.35 6.95
CA VAL A 392 11.47 20.35 7.45
C VAL A 392 10.13 20.33 6.71
N ALA A 393 10.12 19.77 5.50
CA ALA A 393 8.93 19.57 4.69
C ALA A 393 9.19 18.47 3.65
N ASN A 394 8.16 17.71 3.30
CA ASN A 394 8.14 16.84 2.13
C ASN A 394 7.03 17.31 1.18
N LEU A 395 7.39 17.61 -0.06
CA LEU A 395 6.47 17.84 -1.17
C LEU A 395 6.56 16.63 -2.09
N ASN A 396 5.60 15.70 -1.93
CA ASN A 396 5.48 14.56 -2.81
C ASN A 396 4.63 14.92 -4.03
N VAL A 397 5.13 14.63 -5.22
CA VAL A 397 4.45 14.78 -6.50
C VAL A 397 4.27 13.38 -7.08
N ASP A 398 3.02 13.00 -7.27
CA ASP A 398 2.59 11.76 -7.91
C ASP A 398 1.98 12.19 -9.27
N MET A 399 0.80 11.71 -9.63
CA MET A 399 0.10 12.11 -10.84
C MET A 399 -0.21 13.62 -10.94
N VAL A 400 0.30 14.27 -11.99
CA VAL A 400 -0.03 15.67 -12.36
C VAL A 400 -0.47 15.82 -13.82
N GLY A 401 -0.58 14.72 -14.57
CA GLY A 401 -0.96 14.72 -15.99
C GLY A 401 -2.48 14.66 -16.24
N ARG A 402 -3.30 14.50 -15.20
CA ARG A 402 -4.74 14.23 -15.35
C ARG A 402 -5.60 15.49 -15.32
N THR A 403 -6.49 15.62 -16.30
CA THR A 403 -7.54 16.65 -16.35
C THR A 403 -8.92 16.03 -16.45
N ARG A 404 -9.95 16.72 -15.97
CA ARG A 404 -11.33 16.26 -16.16
C ARG A 404 -11.77 16.42 -17.61
N ALA A 405 -12.16 15.32 -18.26
CA ALA A 405 -12.72 15.40 -19.61
C ALA A 405 -14.10 16.12 -19.56
N PRO A 406 -14.49 16.88 -20.60
CA PRO A 406 -15.73 17.68 -20.58
C PRO A 406 -17.02 16.91 -20.26
N ASN A 407 -17.06 15.60 -20.54
CA ASN A 407 -18.21 14.73 -20.29
C ASN A 407 -17.93 13.65 -19.23
N ASP A 408 -16.92 13.86 -18.39
CA ASP A 408 -16.58 12.91 -17.33
C ASP A 408 -17.60 12.98 -16.18
N MET A 409 -18.45 11.96 -16.15
CA MET A 409 -19.47 11.75 -15.12
C MET A 409 -19.01 10.80 -14.02
N ASN A 410 -17.77 10.32 -14.04
CA ASN A 410 -17.26 9.43 -13.01
C ASN A 410 -17.14 10.19 -11.67
N PRO A 411 -17.86 9.77 -10.61
CA PRO A 411 -17.80 10.44 -9.31
C PRO A 411 -16.39 10.50 -8.71
N ALA A 412 -15.51 9.54 -9.06
CA ALA A 412 -14.11 9.54 -8.63
C ALA A 412 -13.30 10.71 -9.21
N ASN A 413 -13.74 11.26 -10.34
CA ASN A 413 -13.06 12.33 -11.07
C ASN A 413 -13.67 13.71 -10.79
N ARG A 414 -14.61 13.82 -9.83
CA ARG A 414 -15.34 15.06 -9.54
C ARG A 414 -14.41 16.22 -9.12
N GLU A 415 -13.27 15.89 -8.53
CA GLU A 415 -12.29 16.85 -7.99
C GLU A 415 -11.17 17.15 -8.98
N LEU A 416 -11.12 16.43 -10.12
CA LEU A 416 -10.24 16.78 -11.23
C LEU A 416 -10.71 18.08 -11.88
N SER A 417 -9.74 18.93 -12.19
CA SER A 417 -9.92 20.27 -12.70
C SER A 417 -9.43 20.39 -14.15
N ASP A 418 -9.37 21.62 -14.66
CA ASP A 418 -8.77 21.93 -15.95
C ASP A 418 -7.24 21.74 -15.96
N ALA A 419 -6.64 21.85 -17.15
CA ALA A 419 -5.21 21.68 -17.40
C ALA A 419 -4.29 22.69 -16.69
N ASN A 420 -4.83 23.75 -16.11
CA ASN A 420 -4.07 24.81 -15.43
C ASN A 420 -4.25 24.77 -13.91
N THR A 421 -4.78 23.69 -13.37
CA THR A 421 -5.10 23.57 -11.95
C THR A 421 -4.43 22.33 -11.36
N LEU A 422 -3.70 22.53 -10.26
CA LEU A 422 -3.12 21.44 -9.48
C LEU A 422 -4.05 21.05 -8.33
N TYR A 423 -4.22 19.74 -8.16
CA TYR A 423 -4.99 19.18 -7.04
C TYR A 423 -4.05 18.84 -5.88
N LEU A 424 -4.26 19.48 -4.72
CA LEU A 424 -3.43 19.29 -3.53
C LEU A 424 -4.01 18.24 -2.59
N ILE A 425 -3.42 17.06 -2.57
CA ILE A 425 -3.78 15.99 -1.64
C ILE A 425 -3.17 16.27 -0.26
N GLY A 426 -4.00 16.20 0.79
CA GLY A 426 -3.54 16.27 2.18
C GLY A 426 -3.35 17.70 2.74
N SER A 427 -3.71 18.73 1.98
CA SER A 427 -3.76 20.12 2.46
C SER A 427 -4.76 20.34 3.62
N ASP A 428 -5.72 19.42 3.77
CA ASP A 428 -6.69 19.31 4.85
C ASP A 428 -6.38 18.18 5.86
N LYS A 429 -5.33 17.38 5.61
CA LYS A 429 -4.91 16.24 6.45
C LYS A 429 -3.56 16.53 7.11
N LEU A 430 -3.55 17.48 8.05
CA LEU A 430 -2.42 17.63 8.98
C LEU A 430 -2.37 16.41 9.90
N SER A 431 -1.31 15.59 9.82
CA SER A 431 -0.97 14.69 10.92
C SER A 431 -0.74 15.53 12.17
N ARG A 432 -1.52 15.28 13.23
CA ARG A 432 -1.28 15.87 14.55
C ARG A 432 -0.28 15.07 15.38
N GLU A 433 0.20 13.96 14.82
CA GLU A 433 1.23 13.11 15.40
C GLU A 433 2.53 13.37 14.63
N LEU A 434 3.36 14.23 15.21
CA LEU A 434 4.79 14.34 14.95
C LEU A 434 5.52 14.21 16.28
#